data_AF-K1ZKH7-F1
#
_entry.id   AF-K1ZKH7-F1
#
_cell.length_a   1.000
_cell.length_b   1.000
_cell.length_c   1.000
_cell.angle_alpha   90.00
_cell.angle_beta   90.00
_cell.angle_gamma   90.00
#
_symmetry.space_group_name_H-M   'P 1'
#
loop_
_entity.id
_entity.type
_entity.pdbx_description
1 polymer ?
#
loop_
_entity_poly.entity_id
_entity_poly.type
_entity_poly.pdbx_seq_one_letter_code
_entity_poly.pdbx_strand_id
1 'polypeptide(L)'
;AMLYFDQGAGNKSHMVSDEVVGVLARAGIDPREGRAGNSQGRGLIEKSNVSIWINAAKKLETYTGEDMDSTKARKIYLVMDREVKKTGTCTHKDLLSWEKFLQLCQQTVDDYNRRPHRALPKITDPNTGRKRHMAPLEMWAQYLYEGWRPSVLPPEILDDLRQPQMIRKAVRCEVSVFGNTYYSRGLEGYHGHDVIVEIDVHDAREVKVRDMTHRLICTAQFGKNVRDAFPVSLVEYNRKQREKRRMELIDHKRDEILAESRGFIELTPGAEMIEQHGSSTIKADKEALLLEMKSKATAIQIPEDDKGKYMFWNELDARIKEQRGLSEKELLFYSSYPNSASYRAFKSVAETLGKQQQRQAM
;
A
#
# COMPACT_ATOMS: atom_id res chain seq x y z
N ALA A 1 7.45 -22.67 -4.94
CA ALA A 1 7.48 -22.30 -3.50
C ALA A 1 6.41 -21.25 -3.22
N MET A 2 5.92 -21.09 -1.99
CA MET A 2 4.94 -20.04 -1.66
C MET A 2 5.60 -18.96 -0.81
N LEU A 3 5.43 -17.69 -1.19
CA LEU A 3 5.95 -16.55 -0.45
C LEU A 3 4.79 -15.68 0.04
N TYR A 4 4.74 -15.44 1.34
CA TYR A 4 3.77 -14.52 1.95
C TYR A 4 4.43 -13.16 2.19
N PHE A 5 3.81 -12.10 1.70
CA PHE A 5 4.25 -10.73 1.96
C PHE A 5 3.08 -9.78 2.17
N ASP A 6 3.33 -8.67 2.87
CA ASP A 6 2.33 -7.62 3.08
C ASP A 6 2.12 -6.79 1.80
N GLN A 7 0.91 -6.27 1.63
CA GLN A 7 0.45 -5.55 0.44
C GLN A 7 1.07 -4.15 0.26
N GLY A 8 2.25 -3.90 0.82
CA GLY A 8 2.98 -2.65 0.65
C GLY A 8 3.28 -2.36 -0.82
N ALA A 9 3.24 -1.08 -1.20
CA ALA A 9 3.43 -0.64 -2.58
C ALA A 9 4.75 -1.13 -3.22
N GLY A 10 5.80 -1.35 -2.43
CA GLY A 10 7.06 -1.92 -2.90
C GLY A 10 6.97 -3.39 -3.31
N ASN A 11 6.21 -4.20 -2.57
CA ASN A 11 6.04 -5.63 -2.86
C ASN A 11 5.12 -5.87 -4.08
N LYS A 12 4.20 -4.92 -4.35
CA LYS A 12 3.36 -4.91 -5.56
C LYS A 12 4.03 -4.25 -6.77
N SER A 13 5.32 -3.91 -6.67
CA SER A 13 6.03 -3.36 -7.81
C SER A 13 6.03 -4.35 -8.96
N HIS A 14 5.83 -3.85 -10.18
CA HIS A 14 5.89 -4.66 -11.41
C HIS A 14 7.19 -5.46 -11.53
N MET A 15 8.31 -5.00 -10.94
CA MET A 15 9.56 -5.76 -10.95
C MET A 15 9.52 -7.01 -10.05
N VAL A 16 8.65 -7.03 -9.05
CA VAL A 16 8.59 -8.09 -8.03
C VAL A 16 7.45 -9.06 -8.34
N SER A 17 6.25 -8.54 -8.59
CA SER A 17 5.01 -9.32 -8.58
C SER A 17 4.37 -9.53 -9.97
N ASP A 18 4.96 -9.01 -11.04
CA ASP A 18 4.44 -9.26 -12.39
C ASP A 18 4.51 -10.76 -12.74
N GLU A 19 3.48 -11.26 -13.40
CA GLU A 19 3.29 -12.70 -13.67
C GLU A 19 4.31 -13.26 -14.68
N VAL A 20 4.93 -12.40 -15.49
CA VAL A 20 5.87 -12.80 -16.54
C VAL A 20 7.27 -12.30 -16.22
N VAL A 21 7.45 -10.99 -16.01
CA VAL A 21 8.78 -10.39 -15.81
C VAL A 21 9.16 -10.21 -14.34
N GLY A 22 8.23 -10.45 -13.42
CA GLY A 22 8.48 -10.33 -12.00
C GLY A 22 9.48 -11.36 -11.50
N VAL A 23 10.37 -10.93 -10.60
CA VAL A 23 11.42 -11.81 -10.03
C VAL A 23 10.81 -13.04 -9.35
N LEU A 24 9.64 -12.92 -8.71
CA LEU A 24 8.99 -14.04 -8.03
C LEU A 24 8.46 -15.09 -9.01
N ALA A 25 7.77 -14.65 -10.08
CA ALA A 25 7.28 -15.55 -11.11
C ALA A 25 8.42 -16.30 -11.80
N ARG A 26 9.48 -15.57 -12.17
CA ARG A 26 10.70 -16.14 -12.77
C ARG A 26 11.44 -17.12 -11.86
N ALA A 27 11.37 -16.91 -10.54
CA ALA A 27 11.93 -17.84 -9.55
C ALA A 27 11.02 -19.05 -9.24
N GLY A 28 9.84 -19.16 -9.88
CA GLY A 28 8.87 -20.22 -9.59
C GLY A 28 8.24 -20.09 -8.19
N ILE A 29 8.15 -18.86 -7.69
CA ILE A 29 7.59 -18.53 -6.39
C ILE A 29 6.19 -17.97 -6.62
N ASP A 30 5.21 -18.61 -6.00
CA ASP A 30 3.82 -18.17 -5.98
C ASP A 30 3.64 -17.10 -4.89
N PRO A 31 3.47 -15.83 -5.25
CA PRO A 31 3.23 -14.76 -4.29
C PRO A 31 1.82 -14.89 -3.72
N ARG A 32 1.72 -15.09 -2.40
CA ARG A 32 0.43 -15.10 -1.70
C ARG A 32 0.30 -13.87 -0.84
N GLU A 33 -0.70 -13.07 -1.17
CA GLU A 33 -1.11 -11.98 -0.30
C GLU A 33 -1.73 -12.56 0.97
N GLY A 34 -1.46 -11.93 2.12
CA GLY A 34 -2.09 -12.30 3.38
C GLY A 34 -3.61 -12.24 3.24
N ARG A 35 -4.32 -13.29 3.70
CA ARG A 35 -5.79 -13.31 3.73
C ARG A 35 -6.29 -12.07 4.49
N ALA A 36 -7.23 -11.34 3.88
CA ALA A 36 -7.94 -10.26 4.55
C ALA A 36 -8.50 -10.77 5.90
N GLY A 37 -8.13 -10.11 7.00
CA GLY A 37 -8.56 -10.47 8.35
C GLY A 37 -7.57 -11.29 9.20
N ASN A 38 -6.44 -11.77 8.66
CA ASN A 38 -5.41 -12.43 9.49
C ASN A 38 -4.41 -11.43 10.10
N SER A 39 -4.86 -10.71 11.14
CA SER A 39 -4.06 -9.72 11.88
C SER A 39 -2.78 -10.29 12.51
N GLN A 40 -2.70 -11.62 12.70
CA GLN A 40 -1.54 -12.29 13.30
C GLN A 40 -0.30 -12.25 12.42
N GLY A 41 -0.46 -12.35 11.09
CA GLY A 41 0.66 -12.32 10.15
C GLY A 41 1.39 -10.97 10.14
N ARG A 42 0.65 -9.87 10.23
CA ARG A 42 1.22 -8.51 10.36
C ARG A 42 1.92 -8.32 11.70
N GLY A 43 1.30 -8.77 12.78
CA GLY A 43 1.90 -8.68 14.11
C GLY A 43 3.21 -9.47 14.28
N LEU A 44 3.44 -10.53 13.49
CA LEU A 44 4.71 -11.28 13.49
C LEU A 44 5.84 -10.48 12.83
N ILE A 45 5.56 -9.83 11.69
CA ILE A 45 6.53 -9.00 10.96
C ILE A 45 6.86 -7.73 11.77
N GLU A 46 5.86 -7.10 12.37
CA GLU A 46 6.09 -5.94 13.24
C GLU A 46 6.96 -6.31 14.45
N LYS A 47 6.65 -7.43 15.12
CA LYS A 47 7.46 -7.91 16.25
C LYS A 47 8.88 -8.28 15.83
N SER A 48 9.08 -8.90 14.66
CA SER A 48 10.43 -9.21 14.17
C SER A 48 11.21 -7.93 13.91
N ASN A 49 10.61 -6.94 13.22
CA ASN A 49 11.22 -5.65 12.94
C ASN A 49 11.63 -4.90 14.23
N VAL A 50 10.74 -4.85 15.22
CA VAL A 50 11.04 -4.28 16.53
C VAL A 50 12.19 -5.03 17.20
N SER A 51 12.10 -6.36 17.26
CA SER A 51 13.05 -7.19 18.01
C SER A 51 14.47 -7.23 17.42
N ILE A 52 14.58 -7.13 16.09
CA ILE A 52 15.83 -7.24 15.33
C ILE A 52 16.35 -5.84 15.03
N TRP A 53 15.64 -5.09 14.18
CA TRP A 53 16.18 -3.90 13.54
C TRP A 53 16.07 -2.66 14.41
N ILE A 54 14.92 -2.42 15.06
CA ILE A 54 14.76 -1.24 15.94
C ILE A 54 15.69 -1.36 17.14
N ASN A 55 15.79 -2.55 17.75
CA ASN A 55 16.72 -2.78 18.85
C ASN A 55 18.19 -2.62 18.46
N ALA A 56 18.58 -3.05 17.25
CA ALA A 56 19.93 -2.80 16.74
C ALA A 56 20.16 -1.30 16.47
N ALA A 57 19.19 -0.63 15.87
CA ALA A 57 19.27 0.81 15.59
C ALA A 57 19.40 1.63 16.87
N LYS A 58 18.66 1.29 17.94
CA LYS A 58 18.76 1.94 19.26
C LYS A 58 20.15 1.88 19.91
N LYS A 59 21.04 0.99 19.46
CA LYS A 59 22.43 0.94 19.93
C LYS A 59 23.31 2.02 19.29
N LEU A 60 22.83 2.68 18.23
CA LEU A 60 23.56 3.71 17.50
C LEU A 60 23.34 5.09 18.13
N GLU A 61 24.40 5.87 18.24
CA GLU A 61 24.34 7.24 18.77
C GLU A 61 23.50 8.17 17.90
N THR A 62 23.36 7.84 16.61
CA THR A 62 22.62 8.60 15.60
C THR A 62 21.19 8.09 15.37
N TYR A 63 20.70 7.15 16.17
CA TYR A 63 19.35 6.62 16.07
C TYR A 63 18.30 7.73 16.16
N THR A 64 17.38 7.84 15.21
CA THR A 64 16.26 8.79 15.30
C THR A 64 14.94 8.02 15.32
N GLY A 65 14.28 8.01 16.48
CA GLY A 65 12.98 7.37 16.66
C GLY A 65 12.25 7.92 17.88
N GLU A 66 11.02 7.45 18.09
CA GLU A 66 10.11 7.94 19.14
C GLU A 66 10.73 7.91 20.55
N ASP A 67 11.53 6.88 20.85
CA ASP A 67 12.17 6.71 22.15
C ASP A 67 13.40 7.60 22.38
N MET A 68 13.84 8.39 21.40
CA MET A 68 15.01 9.26 21.57
C MET A 68 14.64 10.63 22.14
N ASP A 69 15.49 11.16 23.03
CA ASP A 69 15.44 12.55 23.48
C ASP A 69 15.45 13.51 22.27
N SER A 70 14.33 14.22 22.11
CA SER A 70 14.08 15.16 21.01
C SER A 70 15.13 16.28 20.93
N THR A 71 15.73 16.66 22.06
CA THR A 71 16.78 17.68 22.12
C THR A 71 18.09 17.16 21.50
N LYS A 72 18.46 15.91 21.83
CA LYS A 72 19.64 15.26 21.24
C LYS A 72 19.43 14.96 19.77
N ALA A 73 18.27 14.44 19.38
CA ALA A 73 17.92 14.19 17.99
C ALA A 73 18.03 15.48 17.15
N ARG A 74 17.47 16.59 17.65
CA ARG A 74 17.57 17.89 16.99
C ARG A 74 19.00 18.39 16.90
N LYS A 75 19.82 18.23 17.95
CA LYS A 75 21.23 18.65 17.93
C LYS A 75 22.03 17.89 16.88
N ILE A 76 21.90 16.56 16.82
CA ILE A 76 22.55 15.71 15.83
C ILE A 76 22.11 16.12 14.42
N TYR A 77 20.80 16.26 14.20
CA TYR A 77 20.25 16.71 12.92
C TYR A 77 20.83 18.06 12.48
N LEU A 78 20.88 19.06 13.37
CA LEU A 78 21.39 20.39 13.04
C LEU A 78 22.88 20.39 12.70
N VAL A 79 23.68 19.54 13.36
CA VAL A 79 25.10 19.39 13.05
C VAL A 79 25.27 18.77 11.67
N MET A 80 24.54 17.69 11.38
CA MET A 80 24.58 17.00 10.10
C MET A 80 24.07 17.87 8.94
N ASP A 81 22.92 18.54 9.11
CA ASP A 81 22.34 19.45 8.10
C ASP A 81 23.31 20.60 7.77
N ARG A 82 23.98 21.15 8.79
CA ARG A 82 24.99 22.20 8.57
C ARG A 82 26.20 21.68 7.77
N GLU A 83 26.64 20.46 8.01
CA GLU A 83 27.74 19.85 7.27
C GLU A 83 27.33 19.59 5.81
N VAL A 84 26.17 18.96 5.59
CA VAL A 84 25.62 18.69 4.25
C VAL A 84 25.44 19.99 3.45
N LYS A 85 24.93 21.06 4.07
CA LYS A 85 24.79 22.36 3.40
C LYS A 85 26.14 22.98 2.99
N LYS A 86 27.22 22.69 3.71
CA LYS A 86 28.55 23.25 3.44
C LYS A 86 29.35 22.43 2.43
N THR A 87 29.33 21.11 2.55
CA THR A 87 30.22 20.21 1.78
C THR A 87 29.47 19.33 0.79
N GLY A 88 28.14 19.31 0.82
CA GLY A 88 27.30 18.41 0.02
C GLY A 88 27.24 16.98 0.56
N THR A 89 27.99 16.65 1.61
CA THR A 89 28.07 15.31 2.22
C THR A 89 28.17 15.41 3.73
N CYS A 90 27.89 14.33 4.46
CA CYS A 90 28.10 14.29 5.91
C CYS A 90 29.10 13.19 6.25
N THR A 91 30.21 13.58 6.87
CA THR A 91 31.28 12.71 7.37
C THR A 91 31.36 12.76 8.88
N HIS A 92 30.22 13.01 9.53
CA HIS A 92 30.14 13.07 10.98
C HIS A 92 30.62 11.75 11.59
N LYS A 93 31.48 11.84 12.61
CA LYS A 93 32.10 10.69 13.29
C LYS A 93 31.11 9.67 13.84
N ASP A 94 29.90 10.10 14.18
CA ASP A 94 28.87 9.25 14.77
C ASP A 94 28.00 8.56 13.68
N LEU A 95 28.22 8.87 12.39
CA LEU A 95 27.62 8.13 11.28
C LEU A 95 28.44 6.87 10.98
N LEU A 96 27.73 5.78 10.75
CA LEU A 96 28.36 4.55 10.30
C LEU A 96 28.76 4.69 8.84
N SER A 97 29.96 4.21 8.51
CA SER A 97 30.30 3.95 7.11
C SER A 97 29.39 2.84 6.56
N TRP A 98 29.22 2.81 5.24
CA TRP A 98 28.40 1.78 4.59
C TRP A 98 28.85 0.35 4.95
N GLU A 99 30.15 0.11 4.98
CA GLU A 99 30.72 -1.18 5.36
C GLU A 99 30.39 -1.56 6.81
N LYS A 100 30.58 -0.61 7.76
CA LYS A 100 30.25 -0.85 9.17
C LYS A 100 28.75 -1.07 9.38
N PHE A 101 27.91 -0.39 8.60
CA PHE A 101 26.47 -0.61 8.61
C PHE A 101 26.12 -2.04 8.16
N LEU A 102 26.72 -2.53 7.08
CA LEU A 102 26.52 -3.91 6.64
C LEU A 102 27.02 -4.94 7.68
N GLN A 103 28.16 -4.67 8.31
CA GLN A 103 28.67 -5.51 9.40
C GLN A 103 27.70 -5.55 10.59
N LEU A 104 27.15 -4.40 10.99
CA LEU A 104 26.13 -4.32 12.04
C LEU A 104 24.88 -5.13 11.68
N CYS A 105 24.40 -5.00 10.44
CA CYS A 105 23.25 -5.77 9.96
C CYS A 105 23.52 -7.28 10.04
N GLN A 106 24.68 -7.73 9.56
CA GLN A 106 25.06 -9.14 9.62
C GLN A 106 25.15 -9.63 11.06
N GLN A 107 25.84 -8.89 11.94
CA GLN A 107 25.96 -9.21 13.37
C GLN A 107 24.58 -9.29 14.04
N THR A 108 23.66 -8.40 13.70
CA THR A 108 22.30 -8.40 14.27
C THR A 108 21.52 -9.66 13.87
N VAL A 109 21.63 -10.08 12.61
CA VAL A 109 21.01 -11.34 12.12
C VAL A 109 21.64 -12.54 12.81
N ASP A 110 22.96 -12.53 12.91
CA ASP A 110 23.78 -13.54 13.56
C ASP A 110 23.43 -13.73 15.05
N ASP A 111 23.30 -12.63 15.79
CA ASP A 111 22.88 -12.61 17.18
C ASP A 111 21.46 -13.14 17.34
N TYR A 112 20.54 -12.71 16.47
CA TYR A 112 19.16 -13.18 16.48
C TYR A 112 19.06 -14.70 16.25
N ASN A 113 19.82 -15.22 15.29
CA ASN A 113 19.82 -16.63 14.92
C ASN A 113 20.48 -17.53 15.97
N ARG A 114 21.38 -16.99 16.81
CA ARG A 114 22.01 -17.70 17.93
C ARG A 114 21.27 -17.54 19.25
N ARG A 115 20.40 -16.54 19.39
CA ARG A 115 19.59 -16.33 20.59
C ARG A 115 18.47 -17.37 20.69
N PRO A 116 18.21 -17.96 21.88
CA PRO A 116 17.03 -18.80 22.11
C PRO A 116 15.69 -18.06 21.95
N HIS A 117 14.68 -18.72 21.35
CA HIS A 117 13.32 -18.15 21.22
C HIS A 117 12.25 -19.06 21.77
N ARG A 118 11.36 -18.49 22.59
CA ARG A 118 10.24 -19.20 23.23
C ARG A 118 9.28 -19.94 22.29
N ALA A 119 9.24 -19.56 21.01
CA ALA A 119 8.39 -20.18 20.01
C ALA A 119 8.95 -21.53 19.50
N LEU A 120 10.23 -21.81 19.75
CA LEU A 120 10.90 -23.03 19.32
C LEU A 120 10.87 -24.11 20.41
N PRO A 121 11.04 -25.40 20.06
CA PRO A 121 11.10 -26.48 21.02
C PRO A 121 12.18 -26.29 22.09
N LYS A 122 12.04 -26.99 23.22
CA LYS A 122 13.06 -26.99 24.28
C LYS A 122 14.06 -28.11 24.06
N ILE A 123 15.32 -27.81 24.31
CA ILE A 123 16.42 -28.76 24.36
C ILE A 123 17.11 -28.70 25.72
N THR A 124 17.76 -29.80 26.08
CA THR A 124 18.73 -29.80 27.16
C THR A 124 20.03 -29.21 26.62
N ASP A 125 20.47 -28.09 27.18
CA ASP A 125 21.71 -27.43 26.76
C ASP A 125 22.91 -28.36 27.05
N PRO A 126 23.72 -28.71 26.05
CA PRO A 126 24.88 -29.59 26.25
C PRO A 126 25.94 -28.99 27.17
N ASN A 127 26.04 -27.65 27.26
CA ASN A 127 27.05 -26.97 28.07
C ASN A 127 26.62 -26.80 29.53
N THR A 128 25.32 -26.63 29.80
CA THR A 128 24.81 -26.30 31.14
C THR A 128 23.91 -27.38 31.75
N GLY A 129 23.48 -28.36 30.97
CA GLY A 129 22.53 -29.40 31.38
C GLY A 129 21.11 -28.90 31.66
N ARG A 130 20.84 -27.59 31.49
CA ARG A 130 19.53 -26.98 31.76
C ARG A 130 18.65 -27.02 30.53
N LYS A 131 17.33 -27.11 30.74
CA LYS A 131 16.35 -26.99 29.65
C LYS A 131 16.23 -25.53 29.21
N ARG A 132 16.49 -25.25 27.93
CA ARG A 132 16.25 -23.94 27.30
C ARG A 132 15.54 -24.14 25.97
N HIS A 133 14.99 -23.06 25.42
CA HIS A 133 14.48 -23.09 24.03
C HIS A 133 15.64 -23.17 23.03
N MET A 134 15.38 -23.74 21.86
CA MET A 134 16.32 -23.73 20.74
C MET A 134 16.50 -22.31 20.18
N ALA A 135 17.65 -22.07 19.56
CA ALA A 135 17.88 -20.95 18.67
C ALA A 135 17.49 -21.31 17.21
N PRO A 136 17.14 -20.33 16.35
CA PRO A 136 16.77 -20.57 14.96
C PRO A 136 17.83 -21.36 14.19
N LEU A 137 19.12 -21.09 14.45
CA LEU A 137 20.22 -21.82 13.84
C LEU A 137 20.24 -23.30 14.25
N GLU A 138 19.93 -23.61 15.51
CA GLU A 138 19.86 -24.99 16.01
C GLU A 138 18.69 -25.75 15.37
N MET A 139 17.52 -25.09 15.26
CA MET A 139 16.36 -25.66 14.58
C MET A 139 16.63 -25.90 13.09
N TRP A 140 17.30 -24.96 12.43
CA TRP A 140 17.70 -25.11 11.03
C TRP A 140 18.66 -26.29 10.84
N ALA A 141 19.67 -26.42 11.71
CA ALA A 141 20.61 -27.53 11.69
C ALA A 141 19.91 -28.88 11.92
N GLN A 142 18.90 -28.91 12.79
CA GLN A 142 18.08 -30.12 13.00
C GLN A 142 17.33 -30.52 11.73
N TYR A 143 16.66 -29.60 11.03
CA TYR A 143 16.00 -29.93 9.77
C TYR A 143 16.97 -30.46 8.72
N LEU A 144 18.18 -29.89 8.62
CA LEU A 144 19.22 -30.41 7.75
C LEU A 144 19.65 -31.82 8.15
N TYR A 145 19.78 -32.09 9.45
CA TYR A 145 20.10 -33.43 9.96
C TYR A 145 18.98 -34.44 9.65
N GLU A 146 17.72 -34.04 9.76
CA GLU A 146 16.54 -34.84 9.41
C GLU A 146 16.40 -35.10 7.89
N GLY A 147 17.30 -34.56 7.08
CA GLY A 147 17.37 -34.82 5.64
C GLY A 147 16.67 -33.78 4.77
N TRP A 148 16.06 -32.75 5.37
CA TRP A 148 15.56 -31.62 4.59
C TRP A 148 16.73 -30.89 3.91
N ARG A 149 16.51 -30.40 2.68
CA ARG A 149 17.48 -29.61 1.94
C ARG A 149 16.78 -28.39 1.35
N PRO A 150 17.40 -27.19 1.42
CA PRO A 150 16.84 -26.02 0.77
C PRO A 150 16.86 -26.21 -0.75
N SER A 151 15.79 -25.79 -1.41
CA SER A 151 15.78 -25.65 -2.87
C SER A 151 16.60 -24.41 -3.23
N VAL A 152 17.76 -24.62 -3.84
CA VAL A 152 18.65 -23.54 -4.28
C VAL A 152 18.56 -23.43 -5.80
N LEU A 153 18.41 -22.22 -6.31
CA LEU A 153 18.44 -21.97 -7.74
C LEU A 153 19.89 -22.05 -8.26
N PRO A 154 20.12 -22.62 -9.46
CA PRO A 154 21.42 -22.60 -10.10
C PRO A 154 21.98 -21.16 -10.26
N PRO A 155 23.31 -20.96 -10.17
CA PRO A 155 23.94 -19.64 -10.32
C PRO A 155 23.55 -18.92 -11.61
N GLU A 156 23.40 -19.66 -12.72
CA GLU A 156 22.99 -19.11 -14.01
C GLU A 156 21.60 -18.45 -13.97
N ILE A 157 20.66 -19.06 -13.22
CA ILE A 157 19.31 -18.51 -13.03
C ILE A 157 19.37 -17.31 -12.09
N LEU A 158 20.22 -17.33 -11.06
CA LEU A 158 20.39 -16.21 -10.14
C LEU A 158 20.94 -14.96 -10.85
N ASP A 159 21.91 -15.15 -11.75
CA ASP A 159 22.47 -14.07 -12.56
C ASP A 159 21.46 -13.50 -13.57
N ASP A 160 20.53 -14.32 -14.05
CA ASP A 160 19.42 -13.86 -14.86
C ASP A 160 18.41 -13.06 -14.01
N LEU A 161 18.06 -13.56 -12.82
CA LEU A 161 17.06 -12.95 -11.92
C LEU A 161 17.45 -11.56 -11.42
N ARG A 162 18.74 -11.25 -11.34
CA ARG A 162 19.20 -9.92 -10.90
C ARG A 162 18.91 -8.82 -11.92
N GLN A 163 18.75 -9.19 -13.20
CA GLN A 163 18.55 -8.23 -14.28
C GLN A 163 17.06 -7.87 -14.40
N PRO A 164 16.70 -6.58 -14.36
CA PRO A 164 15.33 -6.14 -14.58
C PRO A 164 14.86 -6.52 -15.99
N GLN A 165 13.62 -7.01 -16.05
CA GLN A 165 12.94 -7.36 -17.29
C GLN A 165 11.68 -6.51 -17.47
N MET A 166 11.35 -6.18 -18.71
CA MET A 166 10.14 -5.46 -19.06
C MET A 166 9.55 -5.93 -20.38
N ILE A 167 8.23 -5.88 -20.48
CA ILE A 167 7.53 -6.21 -21.72
C ILE A 167 7.53 -4.97 -22.62
N ARG A 168 7.98 -5.14 -23.86
CA ARG A 168 7.97 -4.10 -24.90
C ARG A 168 7.48 -4.67 -26.21
N LYS A 169 6.87 -3.82 -27.02
CA LYS A 169 6.48 -4.20 -28.38
C LYS A 169 7.68 -4.04 -29.31
N ALA A 170 8.02 -5.08 -30.06
CA ALA A 170 9.03 -5.00 -31.11
C ALA A 170 8.44 -4.36 -32.36
N VAL A 171 9.07 -3.31 -32.89
CA VAL A 171 8.59 -2.56 -34.05
C VAL A 171 9.76 -2.30 -34.98
N ARG A 172 9.63 -2.65 -36.25
CA ARG A 172 10.67 -2.48 -37.29
C ARG A 172 12.07 -2.95 -36.84
N CYS A 173 12.15 -4.12 -36.23
CA CYS A 173 13.39 -4.68 -35.67
C CYS A 173 14.01 -3.87 -34.50
N GLU A 174 13.22 -2.99 -33.89
CA GLU A 174 13.63 -2.14 -32.78
C GLU A 174 12.79 -2.38 -31.53
N VAL A 175 13.40 -2.13 -30.37
CA VAL A 175 12.73 -2.06 -29.06
C VAL A 175 13.16 -0.80 -28.33
N SER A 176 12.20 -0.13 -27.66
CA SER A 176 12.47 1.09 -26.91
C SER A 176 12.38 0.86 -25.40
N VAL A 177 13.40 1.34 -24.69
CA VAL A 177 13.54 1.21 -23.24
C VAL A 177 14.12 2.50 -22.68
N PHE A 178 13.41 3.14 -21.74
CA PHE A 178 13.85 4.37 -21.06
C PHE A 178 14.26 5.53 -21.99
N GLY A 179 13.70 5.59 -23.21
CA GLY A 179 14.07 6.57 -24.24
C GLY A 179 15.18 6.10 -25.18
N ASN A 180 15.94 5.06 -24.81
CA ASN A 180 16.89 4.41 -25.70
C ASN A 180 16.15 3.55 -26.73
N THR A 181 16.68 3.46 -27.94
CA THR A 181 16.16 2.59 -29.01
C THR A 181 17.24 1.59 -29.37
N TYR A 182 16.92 0.31 -29.35
CA TYR A 182 17.84 -0.78 -29.65
C TYR A 182 17.39 -1.51 -30.90
N TYR A 183 18.33 -1.85 -31.77
CA TYR A 183 18.08 -2.51 -33.04
C TYR A 183 18.74 -3.89 -33.08
N SER A 184 18.03 -4.87 -33.64
CA SER A 184 18.60 -6.16 -34.03
C SER A 184 17.81 -6.78 -35.18
N ARG A 185 18.51 -7.29 -36.19
CA ARG A 185 17.88 -8.05 -37.29
C ARG A 185 17.13 -9.29 -36.80
N GLY A 186 17.52 -9.85 -35.65
CA GLY A 186 16.83 -11.00 -35.05
C GLY A 186 15.37 -10.75 -34.68
N LEU A 187 14.93 -9.48 -34.64
CA LEU A 187 13.56 -9.09 -34.30
C LEU A 187 12.62 -8.96 -35.53
N GLU A 188 13.10 -9.25 -36.74
CA GLU A 188 12.33 -9.12 -37.98
C GLU A 188 11.03 -9.94 -37.95
N GLY A 189 11.09 -11.17 -37.43
CA GLY A 189 9.93 -12.05 -37.27
C GLY A 189 8.98 -11.70 -36.13
N TYR A 190 9.35 -10.76 -35.26
CA TYR A 190 8.59 -10.40 -34.06
C TYR A 190 7.91 -9.03 -34.18
N HIS A 191 7.74 -8.51 -35.41
CA HIS A 191 7.08 -7.23 -35.63
C HIS A 191 5.67 -7.19 -35.02
N GLY A 192 5.39 -6.19 -34.20
CA GLY A 192 4.10 -6.02 -33.52
C GLY A 192 3.89 -6.94 -32.31
N HIS A 193 4.79 -7.89 -32.05
CA HIS A 193 4.69 -8.83 -30.94
C HIS A 193 5.29 -8.23 -29.66
N ASP A 194 4.77 -8.70 -28.53
CA ASP A 194 5.31 -8.35 -27.22
C ASP A 194 6.50 -9.26 -26.93
N VAL A 195 7.60 -8.65 -26.53
CA VAL A 195 8.88 -9.30 -26.22
C VAL A 195 9.35 -8.86 -24.85
N ILE A 196 10.12 -9.71 -24.18
CA ILE A 196 10.74 -9.41 -22.90
C ILE A 196 12.11 -8.80 -23.16
N VAL A 197 12.36 -7.61 -22.64
CA VAL A 197 13.65 -6.93 -22.74
C VAL A 197 14.33 -6.95 -21.37
N GLU A 198 15.47 -7.62 -21.31
CA GLU A 198 16.37 -7.70 -20.16
C GLU A 198 17.46 -6.64 -20.29
N ILE A 199 17.65 -5.88 -19.22
CA ILE A 199 18.49 -4.68 -19.22
C ILE A 199 19.56 -4.82 -18.16
N ASP A 200 20.80 -4.50 -18.51
CA ASP A 200 21.85 -4.31 -17.53
C ASP A 200 21.67 -2.93 -16.86
N VAL A 201 21.63 -2.94 -15.53
CA VAL A 201 21.38 -1.73 -14.74
C VAL A 201 22.50 -0.70 -14.92
N HIS A 202 23.72 -1.17 -15.18
CA HIS A 202 24.94 -0.38 -15.28
C HIS A 202 25.35 -0.07 -16.73
N ASP A 203 25.05 -0.97 -17.68
CA ASP A 203 25.37 -0.78 -19.09
C ASP A 203 24.12 -0.76 -19.97
N ALA A 204 23.94 0.32 -20.75
CA ALA A 204 22.82 0.48 -21.68
C ALA A 204 23.24 0.40 -23.16
N ARG A 205 24.42 -0.15 -23.45
CA ARG A 205 24.88 -0.34 -24.85
C ARG A 205 24.12 -1.43 -25.57
N GLU A 206 23.70 -2.45 -24.84
CA GLU A 206 22.96 -3.58 -25.38
C GLU A 206 21.87 -4.05 -24.43
N VAL A 207 20.87 -4.71 -24.99
CA VAL A 207 19.80 -5.37 -24.25
C VAL A 207 19.60 -6.77 -24.81
N LYS A 208 19.24 -7.72 -23.94
CA LYS A 208 18.85 -9.05 -24.39
C LYS A 208 17.35 -9.07 -24.59
N VAL A 209 16.91 -9.58 -25.74
CA VAL A 209 15.50 -9.71 -26.08
C VAL A 209 15.11 -11.17 -26.08
N ARG A 210 14.05 -11.49 -25.36
CA ARG A 210 13.50 -12.82 -25.16
C ARG A 210 12.05 -12.86 -25.59
N ASP A 211 11.58 -14.05 -25.92
CA ASP A 211 10.17 -14.32 -26.13
C ASP A 211 9.42 -14.35 -24.80
N MET A 212 8.08 -14.34 -24.84
CA MET A 212 7.20 -14.44 -23.67
C MET A 212 7.39 -15.74 -22.88
N THR A 213 8.03 -16.75 -23.48
CA THR A 213 8.44 -18.00 -22.81
C THR A 213 9.86 -17.94 -22.23
N HIS A 214 10.46 -16.75 -22.09
CA HIS A 214 11.84 -16.48 -21.63
C HIS A 214 12.97 -17.05 -22.50
N ARG A 215 12.67 -17.54 -23.70
CA ARG A 215 13.68 -18.00 -24.67
C ARG A 215 14.41 -16.81 -25.28
N LEU A 216 15.74 -16.82 -25.30
CA LEU A 216 16.54 -15.79 -25.95
C LEU A 216 16.28 -15.75 -27.46
N ILE A 217 15.89 -14.58 -27.97
CA ILE A 217 15.71 -14.31 -29.41
C ILE A 217 17.02 -13.75 -29.96
N CYS A 218 17.48 -12.63 -29.41
CA CYS A 218 18.68 -11.95 -29.86
C CYS A 218 19.19 -10.93 -28.82
N THR A 219 20.44 -10.50 -28.98
CA THR A 219 20.96 -9.29 -28.35
C THR A 219 20.75 -8.11 -29.30
N ALA A 220 20.16 -7.02 -28.80
CA ALA A 220 19.92 -5.80 -29.55
C ALA A 220 20.86 -4.69 -29.07
N GLN A 221 21.49 -4.01 -30.02
CA GLN A 221 22.47 -2.96 -29.74
C GLN A 221 21.81 -1.60 -29.83
N PHE A 222 22.30 -0.66 -29.03
CA PHE A 222 21.82 0.72 -29.05
C PHE A 222 21.96 1.31 -30.46
N GLY A 223 20.83 1.75 -31.02
CA GLY A 223 20.74 2.30 -32.36
C GLY A 223 21.41 3.66 -32.44
N LYS A 224 22.42 3.79 -33.31
CA LYS A 224 23.20 5.02 -33.53
C LYS A 224 22.37 6.22 -34.07
N ASN A 225 21.09 6.01 -34.38
CA ASN A 225 20.27 6.89 -35.23
C ASN A 225 19.17 7.68 -34.49
N VAL A 226 19.25 7.78 -33.16
CA VAL A 226 18.27 8.53 -32.35
C VAL A 226 18.98 9.62 -31.57
N ARG A 227 18.28 10.74 -31.34
CA ARG A 227 18.72 12.07 -30.88
C ARG A 227 19.74 12.16 -29.73
N ASP A 228 19.97 11.08 -28.98
CA ASP A 228 20.92 11.05 -27.86
C ASP A 228 22.27 10.50 -28.32
N ALA A 229 23.35 11.26 -28.11
CA ALA A 229 24.70 10.87 -28.52
C ALA A 229 25.25 9.64 -27.76
N PHE A 230 24.66 9.30 -26.61
CA PHE A 230 25.06 8.19 -25.74
C PHE A 230 23.84 7.51 -25.11
N PRO A 231 23.87 6.19 -24.89
CA PRO A 231 22.79 5.46 -24.22
C PRO A 231 22.69 5.85 -22.74
N VAL A 232 21.47 6.02 -22.24
CA VAL A 232 21.21 6.33 -20.82
C VAL A 232 21.01 5.03 -20.03
N SER A 233 21.82 4.79 -19.00
CA SER A 233 21.66 3.62 -18.12
C SER A 233 20.42 3.72 -17.23
N LEU A 234 19.96 2.60 -16.68
CA LEU A 234 18.83 2.60 -15.75
C LEU A 234 19.13 3.41 -14.49
N VAL A 235 20.38 3.40 -14.02
CA VAL A 235 20.83 4.24 -12.89
C VAL A 235 20.68 5.72 -13.21
N GLU A 236 21.16 6.15 -14.38
CA GLU A 236 21.09 7.54 -14.82
C GLU A 236 19.65 7.98 -15.08
N TYR A 237 18.84 7.13 -15.71
CA TYR A 237 17.42 7.40 -15.92
C TYR A 237 16.70 7.62 -14.58
N ASN A 238 16.87 6.71 -13.61
CA ASN A 238 16.29 6.82 -12.29
C ASN A 238 16.77 8.07 -11.54
N ARG A 239 18.05 8.45 -11.69
CA ARG A 239 18.60 9.68 -11.13
C ARG A 239 17.89 10.91 -11.71
N LYS A 240 17.78 11.01 -13.04
CA LYS A 240 17.06 12.11 -13.73
C LYS A 240 15.60 12.18 -13.31
N GLN A 241 14.90 11.03 -13.17
CA GLN A 241 13.51 11.00 -12.69
C GLN A 241 13.38 11.49 -11.24
N ARG A 242 14.32 11.12 -10.35
CA ARG A 242 14.35 11.62 -8.98
C ARG A 242 14.60 13.12 -8.92
N GLU A 243 15.53 13.63 -9.73
CA GLU A 243 15.82 15.06 -9.85
C GLU A 243 14.58 15.82 -10.34
N LYS A 244 13.92 15.34 -11.40
CA LYS A 244 12.68 15.92 -11.92
C LYS A 244 11.56 15.95 -10.86
N ARG A 245 11.33 14.83 -10.16
CA ARG A 245 10.32 14.78 -9.09
C ARG A 245 10.65 15.71 -7.93
N ARG A 246 11.92 15.88 -7.57
CA ARG A 246 12.32 16.85 -6.54
C ARG A 246 12.02 18.28 -6.97
N MET A 247 12.27 18.62 -8.24
CA MET A 247 11.89 19.93 -8.78
C MET A 247 10.37 20.13 -8.76
N GLU A 248 9.60 19.15 -9.23
CA GLU A 248 8.13 19.19 -9.20
C GLU A 248 7.58 19.37 -7.77
N LEU A 249 8.17 18.73 -6.76
CA LEU A 249 7.80 18.91 -5.35
C LEU A 249 8.15 20.31 -4.83
N ILE A 250 9.31 20.86 -5.21
CA ILE A 250 9.69 22.23 -4.85
C ILE A 250 8.74 23.23 -5.50
N ASP A 251 8.38 23.01 -6.77
CA ASP A 251 7.44 23.87 -7.49
C ASP A 251 6.06 23.81 -6.85
N HIS A 252 5.56 22.61 -6.50
CA HIS A 252 4.31 22.48 -5.74
C HIS A 252 4.37 23.22 -4.40
N LYS A 253 5.50 23.11 -3.68
CA LYS A 253 5.66 23.83 -2.41
C LYS A 253 5.75 25.33 -2.61
N ARG A 254 6.38 25.79 -3.69
CA ARG A 254 6.42 27.20 -4.08
C ARG A 254 5.02 27.72 -4.39
N ASP A 255 4.23 26.95 -5.12
CA ASP A 255 2.84 27.30 -5.46
C ASP A 255 1.95 27.36 -4.22
N GLU A 256 2.11 26.42 -3.28
CA GLU A 256 1.46 26.49 -1.95
C GLU A 256 1.81 27.79 -1.23
N ILE A 257 3.10 28.15 -1.14
CA ILE A 257 3.56 29.37 -0.47
C ILE A 257 3.04 30.63 -1.17
N LEU A 258 3.01 30.65 -2.51
CA LEU A 258 2.44 31.75 -3.29
C LEU A 258 0.93 31.86 -3.07
N ALA A 259 0.22 30.74 -2.93
CA ALA A 259 -1.21 30.72 -2.62
C ALA A 259 -1.48 31.23 -1.19
N GLU A 260 -0.67 30.84 -0.20
CA GLU A 260 -0.72 31.36 1.17
C GLU A 260 -0.43 32.88 1.21
N SER A 261 0.55 33.35 0.44
CA SER A 261 0.94 34.77 0.37
C SER A 261 -0.08 35.65 -0.34
N ARG A 262 -0.99 35.09 -1.15
CA ARG A 262 -2.06 35.84 -1.84
C ARG A 262 -3.18 36.28 -0.89
N GLY A 263 -3.10 35.95 0.40
CA GLY A 263 -4.07 36.34 1.41
C GLY A 263 -5.39 35.59 1.27
N PHE A 264 -6.15 35.53 2.36
CA PHE A 264 -7.51 35.00 2.37
C PHE A 264 -8.30 35.60 1.20
N ILE A 265 -9.00 34.75 0.44
CA ILE A 265 -10.13 35.23 -0.37
C ILE A 265 -11.19 35.68 0.65
N GLU A 266 -11.17 36.96 1.01
CA GLU A 266 -12.34 37.59 1.60
C GLU A 266 -13.45 37.54 0.55
N LEU A 267 -14.42 36.64 0.75
CA LEU A 267 -15.71 36.73 0.09
C LEU A 267 -16.41 37.99 0.63
N THR A 268 -16.07 39.14 0.08
CA THR A 268 -16.80 40.38 0.31
C THR A 268 -18.13 40.26 -0.44
N PRO A 269 -19.29 40.31 0.25
CA PRO A 269 -20.57 40.39 -0.43
C PRO A 269 -20.74 41.81 -0.97
N GLY A 270 -20.33 42.01 -2.22
CA GLY A 270 -20.62 43.23 -2.97
C GLY A 270 -19.39 44.03 -3.35
N ALA A 271 -18.81 43.73 -4.50
CA ALA A 271 -18.30 44.73 -5.43
C ALA A 271 -18.14 44.07 -6.81
N GLU A 272 -18.76 44.70 -7.79
CA GLU A 272 -18.85 44.30 -9.19
C GLU A 272 -17.45 44.25 -9.84
N MET A 273 -17.12 43.15 -10.53
CA MET A 273 -16.19 43.20 -11.65
C MET A 273 -16.49 42.12 -12.71
N ILE A 274 -16.81 42.65 -13.89
CA ILE A 274 -16.41 42.23 -15.24
C ILE A 274 -17.02 40.93 -15.78
N GLU A 275 -17.99 41.13 -16.68
CA GLU A 275 -18.47 40.14 -17.64
C GLU A 275 -17.34 39.62 -18.52
N GLN A 276 -16.96 38.35 -18.35
CA GLN A 276 -16.48 37.54 -19.46
C GLN A 276 -17.30 36.25 -19.54
N HIS A 277 -18.00 36.15 -20.67
CA HIS A 277 -18.95 35.12 -21.03
C HIS A 277 -18.36 33.71 -20.94
N GLY A 278 -19.12 32.76 -20.36
CA GLY A 278 -18.84 31.33 -20.50
C GLY A 278 -19.36 30.37 -19.43
N SER A 279 -20.22 30.77 -18.47
CA SER A 279 -20.69 29.86 -17.39
C SER A 279 -22.20 29.81 -17.17
N SER A 280 -23.01 30.13 -18.19
CA SER A 280 -24.48 30.20 -18.02
C SER A 280 -25.20 28.85 -17.99
N THR A 281 -24.55 27.71 -18.26
CA THR A 281 -25.23 26.40 -18.24
C THR A 281 -25.16 25.66 -16.90
N ILE A 282 -24.18 25.94 -16.04
CA ILE A 282 -23.96 25.11 -14.83
C ILE A 282 -24.89 25.49 -13.66
N LYS A 283 -25.31 26.76 -13.55
CA LYS A 283 -26.17 27.20 -12.43
C LYS A 283 -27.61 26.69 -12.55
N ALA A 284 -28.18 26.71 -13.75
CA ALA A 284 -29.53 26.20 -13.99
C ALA A 284 -29.59 24.68 -13.77
N ASP A 285 -28.57 23.95 -14.24
CA ASP A 285 -28.48 22.49 -14.05
C ASP A 285 -28.29 22.11 -12.57
N LYS A 286 -27.54 22.91 -11.81
CA LYS A 286 -27.29 22.67 -10.37
C LYS A 286 -28.52 22.95 -9.51
N GLU A 287 -29.32 23.96 -9.85
CA GLU A 287 -30.59 24.24 -9.16
C GLU A 287 -31.66 23.20 -9.50
N ALA A 288 -31.72 22.73 -10.75
CA ALA A 288 -32.57 21.61 -11.15
C ALA A 288 -32.18 20.32 -10.40
N LEU A 289 -30.88 20.00 -10.30
CA LEU A 289 -30.39 18.84 -9.54
C LEU A 289 -30.65 18.96 -8.03
N LEU A 290 -30.54 20.16 -7.44
CA LEU A 290 -30.85 20.39 -6.03
C LEU A 290 -32.33 20.21 -5.71
N LEU A 291 -33.22 20.61 -6.62
CA LEU A 291 -34.66 20.38 -6.50
C LEU A 291 -34.98 18.88 -6.66
N GLU A 292 -34.30 18.19 -7.58
CA GLU A 292 -34.43 16.75 -7.82
C GLU A 292 -33.87 15.89 -6.65
N MET A 293 -32.79 16.35 -6.02
CA MET A 293 -32.21 15.69 -4.84
C MET A 293 -33.05 15.94 -3.58
N LYS A 294 -33.68 17.12 -3.44
CA LYS A 294 -34.62 17.40 -2.33
C LYS A 294 -35.92 16.60 -2.46
N SER A 295 -36.42 16.37 -3.68
CA SER A 295 -37.61 15.54 -3.91
C SER A 295 -37.33 14.02 -3.80
N LYS A 296 -36.08 13.59 -4.03
CA LYS A 296 -35.64 12.19 -3.82
C LYS A 296 -35.28 11.86 -2.35
N ALA A 297 -35.11 12.87 -1.48
CA ALA A 297 -34.73 12.72 -0.08
C ALA A 297 -35.92 12.67 0.91
N THR A 298 -37.11 12.24 0.48
CA THR A 298 -38.21 11.86 1.39
C THR A 298 -38.31 10.33 1.51
N ALA A 299 -37.18 9.67 1.77
CA ALA A 299 -37.17 8.24 2.11
C ALA A 299 -37.24 8.09 3.63
N ILE A 300 -38.43 7.81 4.15
CA ILE A 300 -38.69 7.56 5.57
C ILE A 300 -37.94 6.28 5.97
N GLN A 301 -37.07 6.37 6.99
CA GLN A 301 -36.31 5.23 7.52
C GLN A 301 -37.13 4.50 8.58
N ILE A 302 -37.36 3.19 8.39
CA ILE A 302 -38.01 2.33 9.38
C ILE A 302 -36.97 2.00 10.47
N PRO A 303 -37.25 2.24 11.76
CA PRO A 303 -36.31 1.92 12.85
C PRO A 303 -35.94 0.43 12.89
N GLU A 304 -34.67 0.13 13.21
CA GLU A 304 -34.19 -1.26 13.32
C GLU A 304 -34.52 -1.92 14.67
N ASP A 305 -34.67 -1.13 15.74
CA ASP A 305 -34.97 -1.60 17.10
C ASP A 305 -36.43 -2.02 17.29
N ASP A 306 -36.68 -3.06 18.09
CA ASP A 306 -38.01 -3.65 18.29
C ASP A 306 -38.99 -2.70 19.00
N LYS A 307 -38.51 -1.92 19.96
CA LYS A 307 -39.31 -0.86 20.60
C LYS A 307 -39.60 0.28 19.62
N GLY A 308 -38.60 0.64 18.82
CA GLY A 308 -38.72 1.66 17.77
C GLY A 308 -39.77 1.30 16.71
N LYS A 309 -39.79 0.03 16.27
CA LYS A 309 -40.79 -0.49 15.32
C LYS A 309 -42.22 -0.43 15.86
N TYR A 310 -42.43 -0.72 17.14
CA TYR A 310 -43.76 -0.64 17.76
C TYR A 310 -44.25 0.81 17.88
N MET A 311 -43.38 1.74 18.27
CA MET A 311 -43.71 3.17 18.33
C MET A 311 -44.01 3.73 16.94
N PHE A 312 -43.20 3.37 15.96
CA PHE A 312 -43.41 3.76 14.56
C PHE A 312 -44.74 3.23 14.03
N TRP A 313 -45.12 1.99 14.33
CA TRP A 313 -46.43 1.45 13.96
C TRP A 313 -47.60 2.22 14.59
N ASN A 314 -47.53 2.60 15.87
CA ASN A 314 -48.56 3.41 16.51
C ASN A 314 -48.69 4.81 15.90
N GLU A 315 -47.57 5.40 15.47
CA GLU A 315 -47.56 6.67 14.76
C GLU A 315 -48.25 6.56 13.38
N LEU A 316 -47.99 5.48 12.64
CA LEU A 316 -48.69 5.20 11.39
C LEU A 316 -50.20 4.96 11.62
N ASP A 317 -50.57 4.25 12.69
CA ASP A 317 -51.97 4.00 13.06
C ASP A 317 -52.73 5.30 13.39
N ALA A 318 -52.07 6.23 14.09
CA ALA A 318 -52.61 7.55 14.37
C ALA A 318 -52.79 8.39 13.09
N ARG A 319 -51.80 8.37 12.17
CA ARG A 319 -51.88 9.08 10.88
C ARG A 319 -53.02 8.56 9.99
N ILE A 320 -53.27 7.25 9.98
CA ILE A 320 -54.43 6.66 9.27
C ILE A 320 -55.74 7.14 9.88
N LYS A 321 -55.86 7.17 11.21
CA LYS A 321 -57.05 7.68 11.93
C LYS A 321 -57.30 9.16 11.64
N GLU A 322 -56.24 9.94 11.44
CA GLU A 322 -56.30 11.36 11.04
C GLU A 322 -56.52 11.58 9.53
N GLN A 323 -56.76 10.52 8.73
CA GLN A 323 -56.92 10.57 7.27
C GLN A 323 -55.71 11.15 6.50
N ARG A 324 -54.50 11.06 7.07
CA ARG A 324 -53.27 11.41 6.36
C ARG A 324 -52.78 10.21 5.55
N GLY A 325 -52.50 10.43 4.26
CA GLY A 325 -52.00 9.40 3.35
C GLY A 325 -50.60 8.90 3.74
N LEU A 326 -50.37 7.60 3.58
CA LEU A 326 -49.10 6.91 3.84
C LEU A 326 -48.38 6.57 2.53
N SER A 327 -47.05 6.50 2.57
CA SER A 327 -46.23 6.01 1.46
C SER A 327 -46.40 4.49 1.25
N GLU A 328 -46.13 3.96 0.05
CA GLU A 328 -46.19 2.52 -0.26
C GLU A 328 -45.33 1.67 0.69
N LYS A 329 -44.14 2.16 1.07
CA LYS A 329 -43.26 1.46 2.02
C LYS A 329 -43.82 1.44 3.44
N GLU A 330 -44.51 2.50 3.85
CA GLU A 330 -45.15 2.59 5.17
C GLU A 330 -46.40 1.70 5.23
N LEU A 331 -47.17 1.61 4.15
CA LEU A 331 -48.31 0.70 4.04
C LEU A 331 -47.88 -0.77 4.09
N LEU A 332 -46.76 -1.12 3.44
CA LEU A 332 -46.19 -2.46 3.50
C LEU A 332 -45.73 -2.82 4.93
N PHE A 333 -45.08 -1.88 5.63
CA PHE A 333 -44.69 -2.09 7.03
C PHE A 333 -45.91 -2.16 7.97
N TYR A 334 -46.89 -1.27 7.83
CA TYR A 334 -48.11 -1.23 8.64
C TYR A 334 -48.93 -2.52 8.54
N SER A 335 -49.04 -3.09 7.34
CA SER A 335 -49.77 -4.35 7.10
C SER A 335 -49.00 -5.61 7.55
N SER A 336 -47.67 -5.61 7.45
CA SER A 336 -46.85 -6.80 7.76
C SER A 336 -46.44 -6.89 9.24
N TYR A 337 -46.15 -5.76 9.89
CA TYR A 337 -45.62 -5.73 11.26
C TYR A 337 -46.53 -6.37 12.33
N PRO A 338 -47.88 -6.27 12.27
CA PRO A 338 -48.77 -6.93 13.23
C PRO A 338 -48.62 -8.45 13.32
N ASN A 339 -48.10 -9.11 12.28
CA ASN A 339 -47.88 -10.55 12.26
C ASN A 339 -46.60 -10.98 13.02
N SER A 340 -45.73 -10.03 13.36
CA SER A 340 -44.48 -10.29 14.07
C SER A 340 -44.69 -10.75 15.52
N ALA A 341 -43.72 -11.48 16.07
CA ALA A 341 -43.73 -11.87 17.48
C ALA A 341 -43.52 -10.66 18.41
N SER A 342 -42.72 -9.68 17.99
CA SER A 342 -42.45 -8.45 18.75
C SER A 342 -43.70 -7.60 18.92
N TYR A 343 -44.49 -7.39 17.85
CA TYR A 343 -45.77 -6.67 17.95
C TYR A 343 -46.73 -7.31 18.96
N ARG A 344 -46.90 -8.64 18.92
CA ARG A 344 -47.80 -9.36 19.84
C ARG A 344 -47.35 -9.24 21.29
N ALA A 345 -46.05 -9.33 21.55
CA ALA A 345 -45.49 -9.14 22.88
C ALA A 345 -45.78 -7.73 23.42
N PHE A 346 -45.46 -6.67 22.66
CA PHE A 346 -45.69 -5.28 23.09
C PHE A 346 -47.18 -4.95 23.24
N LYS A 347 -48.04 -5.46 22.35
CA LYS A 347 -49.50 -5.28 22.45
C LYS A 347 -50.08 -5.93 23.71
N SER A 348 -49.67 -7.16 24.03
CA SER A 348 -50.13 -7.84 25.26
C SER A 348 -49.75 -7.07 26.54
N VAL A 349 -48.52 -6.52 26.57
CA VAL A 349 -48.03 -5.72 27.70
C VAL A 349 -48.83 -4.43 27.83
N ALA A 350 -49.08 -3.72 26.72
CA ALA A 350 -49.90 -2.52 26.71
C ALA A 350 -51.36 -2.77 27.17
N GLU A 351 -51.96 -3.88 26.75
CA GLU A 351 -53.32 -4.25 27.18
C GLU A 351 -53.38 -4.64 28.67
N THR A 352 -52.37 -5.33 29.19
CA THR A 352 -52.30 -5.65 30.64
C THR A 352 -52.11 -4.40 31.50
N LEU A 353 -51.27 -3.45 31.07
CA LEU A 353 -51.05 -2.19 31.76
C LEU A 353 -52.30 -1.30 31.74
N GLY A 354 -53.00 -1.22 30.61
CA GLY A 354 -54.27 -0.48 30.51
C GLY A 354 -55.37 -1.03 31.42
N LYS A 355 -55.48 -2.37 31.55
CA LYS A 355 -56.44 -3.01 32.47
C LYS A 355 -56.09 -2.80 33.95
N GLN A 356 -54.81 -2.75 34.29
CA GLN A 356 -54.38 -2.41 35.65
C GLN A 356 -54.68 -0.96 36.01
N GLN A 357 -54.48 -0.01 35.09
CA GLN A 357 -54.80 1.40 35.31
C GLN A 357 -56.31 1.65 35.43
N GLN A 358 -57.15 0.98 34.65
CA GLN A 358 -58.61 1.07 34.80
C GLN A 358 -59.11 0.47 36.12
N ARG A 359 -58.48 -0.59 36.64
CA ARG A 359 -58.78 -1.17 37.96
C ARG A 359 -58.33 -0.30 39.14
N GLN A 360 -57.41 0.64 38.94
CA GLN A 360 -56.99 1.61 39.96
C GLN A 360 -57.77 2.92 39.91
N ALA A 361 -58.52 3.17 38.83
CA ALA A 361 -59.34 4.37 38.63
C ALA A 361 -60.85 4.14 38.91
N MET A 362 -61.27 2.89 39.13
CA MET A 362 -62.52 2.50 39.77
C MET A 362 -62.27 2.27 41.25
#